data_AF-A0A527FT01-F1
#
_entry.id   AF-A0A527FT01-F1
#
_cell.length_a   1.000
_cell.length_b   1.000
_cell.length_c   1.000
_cell.angle_alpha   90.00
_cell.angle_beta   90.00
_cell.angle_gamma   90.00
#
_symmetry.space_group_name_H-M   'P 1'
#
loop_
_entity.id
_entity.type
_entity.pdbx_description
1 polymer ?
#
loop_
_entity_poly.entity_id
_entity_poly.type
_entity_poly.pdbx_seq_one_letter_code
_entity_poly.pdbx_strand_id
1 'polypeptide(L)' 'VSNAGAAWEGRIGELDDALLRKSFELNFFAHQSVAQNAVRIMLEQGTGGVLLFNTSKQAVNPGPKFGAYGVPKAATLF' A
#
# COMPACT_ATOMS: atom_id res chain seq x y z
N VAL A 1 -10.37 -7.48 3.71
CA VAL A 1 -10.11 -6.39 2.74
C VAL A 1 -9.18 -5.38 3.39
N SER A 2 -8.06 -5.07 2.73
CA SER A 2 -7.06 -4.10 3.19
C SER A 2 -7.19 -2.84 2.34
N ASN A 3 -7.83 -1.80 2.89
CA ASN A 3 -8.34 -0.67 2.10
C ASN A 3 -7.72 0.70 2.46
N ALA A 4 -7.29 0.87 3.71
CA ALA A 4 -6.81 2.16 4.21
C ALA A 4 -5.72 2.76 3.29
N GLY A 5 -5.79 4.05 3.04
CA GLY A 5 -4.86 4.73 2.15
C GLY A 5 -5.10 6.22 2.14
N ALA A 6 -4.06 6.98 1.82
CA ALA A 6 -4.13 8.40 1.58
C ALA A 6 -3.15 8.78 0.47
N ALA A 7 -3.53 9.79 -0.31
CA ALA A 7 -2.70 10.29 -1.39
C ALA A 7 -1.81 11.41 -0.87
N TRP A 8 -0.50 11.15 -0.85
CA TRP A 8 0.51 12.20 -0.72
C TRP A 8 1.02 12.55 -2.11
N GLU A 9 1.20 13.85 -2.33
CA GLU A 9 1.62 14.40 -3.61
C GLU A 9 2.93 15.19 -3.45
N GLY A 10 3.69 15.26 -4.53
CA GLY A 10 4.94 15.99 -4.62
C GLY A 10 5.64 15.74 -5.95
N ARG A 11 6.34 16.75 -6.45
CA ARG A 11 7.19 16.60 -7.64
C ARG A 11 8.35 15.67 -7.28
N ILE A 12 8.71 14.75 -8.17
CA ILE A 12 9.67 13.68 -7.85
C ILE A 12 11.04 14.18 -7.39
N GLY A 13 11.49 15.34 -7.89
CA GLY A 13 12.76 15.97 -7.49
C GLY A 13 12.67 16.88 -6.26
N GLU A 14 11.49 17.07 -5.69
CA GLU A 14 11.22 17.98 -4.56
C GLU A 14 10.54 17.26 -3.39
N LEU A 15 10.29 15.96 -3.53
CA LEU A 15 9.58 15.18 -2.53
C LEU A 15 10.47 14.95 -1.31
N ASP A 16 9.97 15.36 -0.14
CA ASP A 16 10.63 15.08 1.13
C ASP A 16 10.61 13.58 1.45
N ASP A 17 11.76 13.07 1.90
CA ASP A 17 11.98 11.67 2.24
C ASP A 17 11.05 11.22 3.37
N ALA A 18 10.79 12.08 4.36
CA ALA A 18 9.89 11.76 5.45
C ALA A 18 8.43 11.63 4.97
N LEU A 19 8.02 12.46 4.00
CA LEU A 19 6.72 12.36 3.37
C LEU A 19 6.56 11.06 2.55
N LEU A 20 7.60 10.68 1.80
CA LEU A 20 7.62 9.42 1.06
C LEU A 20 7.49 8.22 2.01
N ARG A 21 8.28 8.20 3.08
CA ARG A 21 8.23 7.13 4.10
C ARG A 21 6.87 7.05 4.76
N LYS A 22 6.28 8.19 5.16
CA LYS A 22 4.93 8.25 5.72
C LYS A 22 3.89 7.65 4.77
N SER A 23 4.03 7.88 3.47
CA SER A 23 3.16 7.26 2.48
C SER A 23 3.33 5.74 2.42
N PHE A 24 4.56 5.24 2.50
CA PHE A 24 4.83 3.80 2.57
C PHE A 24 4.27 3.14 3.82
N GLU A 25 4.38 3.80 4.98
CA GLU A 25 3.79 3.29 6.23
C GLU A 25 2.31 2.98 6.07
N LEU A 26 1.53 3.91 5.50
CA LEU A 26 0.09 3.71 5.31
C LEU A 26 -0.25 2.83 4.11
N ASN A 27 0.35 3.11 2.94
CA ASN A 27 -0.08 2.52 1.66
C ASN A 27 0.59 1.18 1.34
N PHE A 28 1.56 0.71 2.14
CA PHE A 28 2.23 -0.58 1.94
C PHE A 28 2.42 -1.34 3.25
N PHE A 29 3.17 -0.82 4.22
CA PHE A 29 3.56 -1.58 5.42
C PHE A 29 2.36 -1.93 6.31
N ALA A 30 1.38 -1.04 6.44
CA ALA A 30 0.14 -1.34 7.15
C ALA A 30 -0.62 -2.50 6.48
N HIS A 31 -0.68 -2.53 5.14
CA HIS A 31 -1.32 -3.62 4.41
C HIS A 31 -0.61 -4.96 4.60
N GLN A 32 0.73 -4.97 4.57
CA GLN A 32 1.54 -6.15 4.86
C GLN A 32 1.29 -6.67 6.28
N SER A 33 1.29 -5.78 7.26
CA SER A 33 1.05 -6.12 8.67
C SER A 33 -0.33 -6.74 8.88
N VAL A 34 -1.37 -6.18 8.24
CA VAL A 34 -2.72 -6.75 8.26
C VAL A 34 -2.76 -8.12 7.58
N ALA A 35 -2.10 -8.26 6.42
CA ALA A 35 -2.07 -9.52 5.67
C ALA A 35 -1.43 -10.66 6.48
N GLN A 36 -0.29 -10.40 7.13
CA GLN A 36 0.38 -11.39 7.97
C GLN A 36 -0.52 -11.87 9.13
N ASN A 37 -1.19 -10.93 9.81
CA ASN A 37 -2.08 -11.28 10.91
C ASN A 37 -3.34 -12.00 10.45
N ALA A 38 -3.91 -11.61 9.31
CA ALA A 38 -5.06 -12.28 8.73
C ALA A 38 -4.72 -13.72 8.33
N VAL A 39 -3.58 -13.94 7.67
CA VAL A 39 -3.12 -15.29 7.29
C VAL A 39 -2.86 -16.15 8.52
N ARG A 40 -2.24 -15.60 9.57
CA ARG A 40 -2.04 -16.32 10.84
C ARG A 40 -3.36 -16.86 11.39
N ILE A 41 -4.40 -16.02 11.46
CA ILE A 41 -5.72 -16.43 11.94
C ILE A 41 -6.38 -17.45 11.01
N MET A 42 -6.32 -17.25 9.69
CA MET A 42 -6.89 -18.18 8.70
C MET A 42 -6.25 -19.58 8.79
N LEU A 43 -4.95 -19.65 9.07
CA LEU A 43 -4.24 -20.91 9.31
C LEU A 43 -4.67 -21.56 10.62
N GLU A 44 -4.77 -20.80 11.71
CA GLU A 44 -5.26 -21.30 13.02
C GLU A 44 -6.70 -21.84 12.93
N GLN A 45 -7.54 -21.22 12.09
CA GLN A 45 -8.93 -21.63 11.88
C GLN A 45 -9.09 -22.84 10.95
N GLY A 46 -8.09 -23.16 10.12
CA GLY A 46 -8.16 -24.25 9.14
C GLY A 46 -9.17 -24.04 8.01
N THR A 47 -9.76 -22.84 7.88
CA THR A 47 -10.78 -22.51 6.87
C THR A 47 -10.20 -21.90 5.60
N GLY A 48 -8.92 -21.50 5.63
CA GLY A 48 -8.34 -20.64 4.59
C GLY A 48 -8.99 -19.25 4.57
N GLY A 49 -8.91 -18.56 3.44
CA GLY A 49 -9.53 -17.25 3.25
C GLY A 49 -9.04 -16.53 2.00
N VAL A 50 -9.45 -15.26 1.87
CA VAL A 50 -9.09 -14.40 0.74
C VAL A 50 -8.56 -13.07 1.25
N LEU A 51 -7.42 -12.65 0.71
CA LEU A 51 -6.89 -11.30 0.87
C LEU A 51 -7.27 -10.46 -0.35
N LEU A 52 -7.79 -9.25 -0.09
CA LEU A 52 -8.09 -8.27 -1.12
C LEU A 52 -7.42 -6.95 -0.73
N PHE A 53 -6.58 -6.42 -1.60
CA PHE A 53 -5.86 -5.17 -1.40
C PHE A 53 -6.46 -4.08 -2.29
N ASN A 54 -6.79 -2.94 -1.69
CA ASN A 54 -7.14 -1.75 -2.45
C ASN A 54 -5.86 -1.05 -2.91
N THR A 55 -5.52 -1.24 -4.18
CA THR A 55 -4.42 -0.53 -4.83
C THR A 55 -4.92 0.81 -5.42
N SER A 56 -4.42 1.23 -6.57
CA SER A 56 -4.79 2.45 -7.26
C SER A 56 -4.47 2.34 -8.75
N LYS A 57 -5.20 3.07 -9.61
CA LYS A 57 -4.78 3.28 -11.00
C LYS A 57 -3.34 3.82 -11.09
N GLN A 58 -2.91 4.60 -10.09
CA GLN A 58 -1.55 5.14 -10.01
C GLN A 58 -0.46 4.06 -9.95
N ALA A 59 -0.78 2.84 -9.51
CA ALA A 59 0.17 1.73 -9.48
C ALA A 59 0.57 1.25 -10.89
N VAL A 60 -0.32 1.40 -11.88
CA VAL A 60 -0.15 0.87 -13.24
C VAL A 60 -0.20 1.95 -14.33
N ASN A 61 -0.70 3.14 -14.01
CA ASN A 61 -0.79 4.29 -14.89
C ASN A 61 -0.48 5.57 -14.07
N PRO A 62 0.82 5.86 -13.83
CA PRO A 62 1.24 6.94 -12.95
C PRO A 62 0.95 8.31 -13.54
N GLY A 63 0.38 9.19 -12.72
CA GLY A 63 0.16 10.61 -13.03
C GLY A 63 1.27 11.50 -12.46
N PRO A 64 1.45 12.71 -13.01
CA PRO A 64 2.44 13.65 -12.50
C PRO A 64 2.17 14.02 -11.05
N LYS A 65 3.23 14.16 -10.24
CA LYS A 65 3.20 14.54 -8.81
C LYS A 65 2.63 13.51 -7.84
N PHE A 66 2.27 12.31 -8.31
CA PHE A 66 1.76 11.24 -7.45
C PHE A 66 2.80 10.20 -7.05
N GLY A 67 4.10 10.48 -7.22
CA GLY A 67 5.18 9.51 -6.92
C GLY A 67 5.10 8.96 -5.49
N ALA A 68 4.87 9.82 -4.49
CA ALA A 68 4.76 9.41 -3.10
C ALA A 68 3.62 8.42 -2.86
N TYR A 69 2.51 8.53 -3.59
CA TYR A 69 1.34 7.65 -3.48
C TYR A 69 1.43 6.41 -4.39
N GLY A 70 1.82 6.63 -5.65
CA GLY A 70 1.86 5.61 -6.69
C GLY A 70 2.89 4.53 -6.42
N VAL A 71 4.09 4.89 -5.94
CA VAL A 71 5.16 3.93 -5.66
C VAL A 71 4.76 2.90 -4.59
N PRO A 72 4.29 3.26 -3.39
CA PRO A 72 3.86 2.26 -2.41
C PRO A 72 2.62 1.48 -2.86
N LYS A 73 1.70 2.08 -3.62
CA LYS A 73 0.56 1.35 -4.21
C LYS A 73 0.97 0.37 -5.31
N ALA A 74 2.06 0.64 -6.04
CA ALA A 74 2.64 -0.32 -6.98
C ALA A 74 3.34 -1.48 -6.23
N ALA A 75 3.98 -1.19 -5.10
CA ALA A 75 4.61 -2.22 -4.27
C ALA A 75 3.61 -3.26 -3.75
N THR A 76 2.32 -2.93 -3.58
CA THR A 76 1.30 -3.93 -3.16
C THR A 76 0.94 -4.95 -4.25
N LEU A 77 1.50 -4.85 -5.47
CA LEU A 77 1.25 -5.81 -6.56
C LEU A 77 2.17 -7.04 -6.51
N PHE A 78 3.16 -7.05 -5.62
CA PHE A 78 4.17 -8.11 -5.46
C PHE A 78 4.33 -8.48 -3.99
#